data_AF-N6YF13-F1
#
_entry.id   AF-N6YF13-F1
#
_cell.length_a   1.000
_cell.length_b   1.000
_cell.length_c   1.000
_cell.angle_alpha   90.00
_cell.angle_beta   90.00
_cell.angle_gamma   90.00
#
_symmetry.space_group_name_H-M   'P 1'
#
loop_
_entity.id
_entity.type
_entity.pdbx_description
1 polymer ?
#
loop_
_entity_poly.entity_id
_entity_poly.type
_entity_poly.pdbx_seq_one_letter_code
_entity_poly.pdbx_strand_id
1 'polypeptide(L)'
;MSTFADRLVDDFADKEFAHGYMQDHGNVVIAAQIKALREQRGLSQEALAQLAGMKQERISTLENVDYDAWTVKTLRKLSEAFDVHLKVAFVPFSEGIMDAVNLRRERLEVVSREEDLAQFRGLRKVHSNGEWKAINGNHIAIVKPLTAAGPVNPTLPGWQRIDQGPREAARG
;
A
#
# COMPACT_ATOMS: atom_id res chain seq x y z
N MET A 1 11.60 14.41 15.61
CA MET A 1 11.21 14.17 14.20
C MET A 1 12.46 13.72 13.45
N SER A 2 12.33 12.87 12.43
CA SER A 2 13.51 12.37 11.71
C SER A 2 14.20 13.55 11.02
N THR A 3 15.44 13.85 11.39
CA THR A 3 16.24 14.94 10.79
C THR A 3 16.42 14.80 9.27
N PHE A 4 16.09 13.65 8.71
CA PHE A 4 16.08 13.41 7.27
C PHE A 4 14.78 13.90 6.59
N ALA A 5 13.62 13.69 7.22
CA ALA A 5 12.34 14.14 6.66
C ALA A 5 12.28 15.67 6.59
N ASP A 6 12.73 16.35 7.65
CA ASP A 6 12.74 17.82 7.71
C ASP A 6 13.65 18.40 6.62
N ARG A 7 14.82 17.78 6.38
CA ARG A 7 15.72 18.18 5.28
C ARG A 7 15.08 18.02 3.90
N LEU A 8 14.38 16.91 3.65
CA LEU A 8 13.68 16.72 2.38
C LEU A 8 12.58 17.76 2.16
N VAL A 9 11.91 18.23 3.22
CA VAL A 9 10.93 19.32 3.11
C VAL A 9 11.61 20.60 2.64
N ASP A 10 12.76 20.95 3.21
CA ASP A 10 13.52 22.13 2.83
C ASP A 10 14.06 22.00 1.39
N ASP A 11 14.65 20.84 1.04
CA ASP A 11 15.21 20.59 -0.29
C ASP A 11 14.12 20.58 -1.38
N PHE A 12 12.92 20.07 -1.07
CA PHE A 12 11.81 19.99 -2.03
C PHE A 12 11.09 21.33 -2.24
N ALA A 13 11.54 22.41 -1.57
CA ALA A 13 11.20 23.76 -2.00
C ALA A 13 11.71 24.04 -3.43
N ASP A 14 12.79 23.37 -3.86
CA ASP A 14 13.20 23.32 -5.26
C ASP A 14 12.42 22.25 -6.02
N LYS A 15 11.66 22.67 -7.03
CA LYS A 15 10.80 21.80 -7.82
C LYS A 15 11.58 20.77 -8.63
N GLU A 16 12.67 21.17 -9.29
CA GLU A 16 13.43 20.26 -10.16
C GLU A 16 14.10 19.17 -9.33
N PHE A 17 14.67 19.56 -8.18
CA PHE A 17 15.22 18.62 -7.22
C PHE A 17 14.17 17.66 -6.68
N ALA A 18 13.00 18.17 -6.26
CA ALA A 18 11.92 17.34 -5.73
C ALA A 18 11.47 16.26 -6.73
N HIS A 19 11.27 16.65 -8.00
CA HIS A 19 10.86 15.72 -9.05
C HIS A 19 11.96 14.72 -9.41
N GLY A 20 13.22 15.15 -9.54
CA GLY A 20 14.35 14.26 -9.81
C GLY A 20 14.53 13.22 -8.70
N TYR A 21 14.53 13.68 -7.45
CA TYR A 21 14.66 12.80 -6.29
C TYR A 21 13.51 11.79 -6.22
N MET A 22 12.25 12.21 -6.38
CA MET A 22 11.10 11.31 -6.33
C MET A 22 11.07 10.30 -7.48
N GLN A 23 11.58 10.69 -8.66
CA GLN A 23 11.73 9.79 -9.79
C GLN A 23 12.77 8.69 -9.47
N ASP A 24 13.97 9.08 -9.05
CA ASP A 24 15.05 8.14 -8.72
C ASP A 24 14.65 7.23 -7.56
N HIS A 25 14.02 7.80 -6.53
CA HIS A 25 13.48 7.03 -5.41
C HIS A 25 12.45 5.99 -5.89
N GLY A 26 11.52 6.40 -6.77
CA GLY A 26 10.52 5.49 -7.35
C GLY A 26 11.15 4.32 -8.10
N ASN A 27 12.20 4.58 -8.90
CA ASN A 27 12.93 3.54 -9.64
C ASN A 27 13.57 2.52 -8.70
N VAL A 28 14.28 3.01 -7.67
CA VAL A 28 14.90 2.16 -6.63
C VAL A 28 13.83 1.32 -5.93
N VAL A 29 12.70 1.92 -5.54
CA VAL A 29 11.63 1.21 -4.82
C VAL A 29 11.00 0.13 -5.67
N ILE A 30 10.67 0.40 -6.93
CA ILE A 30 10.05 -0.58 -7.82
C ILE A 30 10.99 -1.77 -8.06
N ALA A 31 12.26 -1.51 -8.40
CA ALA A 31 13.26 -2.56 -8.59
C ALA A 31 13.44 -3.41 -7.33
N ALA A 32 13.58 -2.78 -6.17
CA ALA A 32 13.74 -3.46 -4.89
C ALA A 32 12.49 -4.25 -4.51
N GLN A 33 11.29 -3.74 -4.78
CA GLN A 33 10.03 -4.43 -4.50
C GLN A 33 9.86 -5.69 -5.35
N ILE A 34 10.18 -5.63 -6.65
CA ILE A 34 10.13 -6.80 -7.53
C ILE A 34 11.04 -7.90 -6.98
N LYS A 35 12.28 -7.54 -6.61
CA LYS A 35 13.23 -8.49 -6.02
C LYS A 35 12.76 -9.03 -4.67
N ALA A 36 12.25 -8.17 -3.78
CA ALA A 36 11.77 -8.56 -2.46
C ALA A 36 10.61 -9.56 -2.56
N LEU A 37 9.61 -9.28 -3.41
CA LEU A 37 8.49 -10.19 -3.65
C LEU A 37 8.96 -11.51 -4.27
N ARG A 38 9.89 -11.47 -5.23
CA ARG A 38 10.45 -12.69 -5.82
C ARG A 38 11.10 -13.57 -4.76
N GLU A 39 11.94 -12.98 -3.91
CA GLU A 39 12.62 -13.70 -2.82
C GLU A 39 11.64 -14.19 -1.74
N GLN A 40 10.65 -13.36 -1.37
CA GLN A 40 9.59 -13.73 -0.42
C GLN A 40 8.80 -14.96 -0.89
N ARG A 41 8.60 -15.09 -2.22
CA ARG A 41 7.92 -16.24 -2.83
C ARG A 41 8.86 -17.41 -3.15
N GLY A 42 10.14 -17.33 -2.80
CA GLY A 42 11.12 -18.38 -3.09
C GLY A 42 11.37 -18.61 -4.58
N LEU A 43 11.12 -17.60 -5.42
CA LEU A 43 11.24 -17.72 -6.87
C LEU A 43 12.65 -17.39 -7.34
N SER A 44 13.16 -18.17 -8.30
CA SER A 44 14.30 -17.73 -9.12
C SER A 44 13.84 -16.66 -10.12
N GLN A 45 14.78 -15.90 -10.69
CA GLN A 45 14.45 -14.94 -11.75
C GLN A 45 13.82 -15.65 -12.97
N GLU A 46 14.27 -16.86 -13.27
CA GLU A 46 13.69 -17.68 -14.34
C GLU A 46 12.25 -18.11 -14.03
N ALA A 47 11.99 -18.54 -12.80
CA ALA A 47 10.63 -18.92 -12.38
C ALA A 47 9.67 -17.73 -12.45
N LEU A 48 10.08 -16.54 -11.99
CA LEU A 48 9.29 -15.32 -12.14
C LEU A 48 9.07 -14.96 -13.62
N ALA A 49 10.09 -15.14 -14.47
CA ALA A 49 9.98 -14.87 -15.90
C ALA A 49 8.93 -15.77 -16.56
N GLN A 50 8.92 -17.07 -16.22
CA GLN A 50 7.92 -18.02 -16.70
C GLN A 50 6.50 -17.60 -16.26
N LEU A 51 6.30 -17.25 -14.98
CA LEU A 51 5.01 -16.79 -14.45
C LEU A 51 4.53 -15.49 -15.11
N ALA A 52 5.44 -14.55 -15.37
CA ALA A 52 5.12 -13.26 -15.98
C ALA A 52 5.03 -13.30 -17.52
N GLY A 53 5.32 -14.45 -18.14
CA GLY A 53 5.41 -14.58 -19.60
C GLY A 53 6.47 -13.65 -20.21
N MET A 54 7.66 -13.66 -19.62
CA MET A 54 8.83 -12.86 -19.99
C MET A 54 10.08 -13.74 -20.12
N LYS A 55 11.16 -13.16 -20.67
CA LYS A 55 12.50 -13.78 -20.64
C LYS A 55 13.17 -13.51 -19.29
N GLN A 56 14.08 -14.40 -18.84
CA GLN A 56 14.76 -14.22 -17.56
C GLN A 56 15.63 -12.95 -17.54
N GLU A 57 16.28 -12.59 -18.64
CA GLU A 57 17.09 -11.38 -18.74
C GLU A 57 16.24 -10.13 -18.51
N ARG A 58 14.97 -10.19 -18.90
CA ARG A 58 14.02 -9.10 -18.66
C ARG A 58 13.75 -8.94 -17.16
N ILE A 59 13.59 -10.03 -16.41
CA ILE A 59 13.45 -9.95 -14.94
C ILE A 59 14.70 -9.34 -14.31
N SER A 60 15.89 -9.77 -14.74
CA SER A 60 17.15 -9.18 -14.27
C SER A 60 17.22 -7.66 -14.51
N THR A 61 16.83 -7.19 -15.69
CA THR A 61 16.71 -5.75 -15.97
C THR A 61 15.69 -5.05 -15.08
N LEU A 62 14.52 -5.67 -14.86
CA LEU A 62 13.45 -5.08 -14.04
C LEU A 62 13.78 -5.03 -12.53
N GLU A 63 14.77 -5.79 -12.08
CA GLU A 63 15.30 -5.74 -10.71
C GLU A 63 16.51 -4.81 -10.56
N ASN A 64 16.98 -4.20 -11.66
CA ASN A 64 18.07 -3.24 -11.61
C ASN A 64 17.57 -1.87 -11.13
N VAL A 65 18.23 -1.31 -10.12
CA VAL A 65 17.92 0.03 -9.56
C VAL A 65 18.16 1.16 -10.55
N ASP A 66 19.02 0.95 -11.55
CA ASP A 66 19.30 1.93 -12.60
C ASP A 66 18.30 1.85 -13.77
N TYR A 67 17.38 0.88 -13.75
CA TYR A 67 16.31 0.83 -14.75
C TYR A 67 15.23 1.87 -14.38
N ASP A 68 14.60 2.48 -15.39
CA ASP A 68 13.64 3.59 -15.21
C ASP A 68 12.40 3.49 -16.11
N ALA A 69 12.34 2.48 -16.99
CA ALA A 69 11.37 2.42 -18.08
C ALA A 69 10.27 1.35 -17.89
N TRP A 70 9.81 1.12 -16.65
CA TRP A 70 8.66 0.24 -16.42
C TRP A 70 7.38 0.83 -17.01
N THR A 71 6.66 0.03 -17.79
CA THR A 71 5.31 0.39 -18.22
C THR A 71 4.28 -0.16 -17.24
N VAL A 72 3.14 0.51 -17.09
CA VAL A 72 1.99 0.00 -16.31
C VAL A 72 1.59 -1.42 -16.77
N LYS A 73 1.73 -1.71 -18.07
CA LYS A 73 1.52 -3.06 -18.62
C LYS A 73 2.50 -4.09 -18.05
N THR A 74 3.78 -3.72 -17.90
CA THR A 74 4.79 -4.60 -17.31
C THR A 74 4.52 -4.82 -15.83
N LEU A 75 4.21 -3.76 -15.08
CA LEU A 75 3.88 -3.85 -13.66
C LEU A 75 2.63 -4.70 -13.42
N ARG A 76 1.63 -4.62 -14.31
CA ARG A 76 0.43 -5.46 -14.24
C ARG A 76 0.76 -6.95 -14.39
N LYS A 77 1.57 -7.32 -15.38
CA LYS A 77 2.03 -8.71 -15.55
C LYS A 77 2.76 -9.24 -14.31
N LEU A 78 3.62 -8.40 -13.72
CA LEU A 78 4.32 -8.77 -12.49
C LEU A 78 3.35 -8.92 -11.32
N SER A 79 2.37 -8.03 -11.18
CA SER A 79 1.35 -8.15 -10.11
C SER A 79 0.52 -9.43 -10.23
N GLU A 80 0.21 -9.85 -11.46
CA GLU A 80 -0.46 -11.13 -11.72
C GLU A 80 0.45 -12.33 -11.39
N ALA A 81 1.72 -12.28 -11.80
CA ALA A 81 2.71 -13.32 -11.50
C ALA A 81 2.98 -13.47 -9.99
N PHE A 82 2.95 -12.36 -9.25
CA PHE A 82 3.05 -12.35 -7.80
C PHE A 82 1.71 -12.60 -7.10
N ASP A 83 0.59 -12.68 -7.81
CA ASP A 83 -0.76 -12.77 -7.23
C ASP A 83 -1.03 -11.69 -6.16
N VAL A 84 -0.82 -10.42 -6.54
CA VAL A 84 -1.05 -9.21 -5.73
C VAL A 84 -1.75 -8.12 -6.54
N HIS A 85 -2.24 -7.07 -5.88
CA HIS A 85 -2.87 -5.94 -6.55
C HIS A 85 -1.88 -4.81 -6.89
N LEU A 86 -1.92 -4.30 -8.13
CA LEU A 86 -1.20 -3.08 -8.53
C LEU A 86 -2.05 -1.83 -8.27
N LYS A 87 -1.60 -0.98 -7.34
CA LYS A 87 -2.16 0.37 -7.12
C LYS A 87 -1.32 1.42 -7.87
N VAL A 88 -1.98 2.22 -8.72
CA VAL A 88 -1.36 3.40 -9.37
C VAL A 88 -2.13 4.63 -8.91
N ALA A 89 -1.43 5.63 -8.36
CA ALA A 89 -2.04 6.84 -7.82
C ALA A 89 -1.11 8.05 -7.94
N PHE A 90 -1.70 9.23 -8.05
CA PHE A 90 -1.01 10.49 -7.77
C PHE A 90 -1.22 10.83 -6.30
N VAL A 91 -0.12 11.12 -5.59
CA VAL A 91 -0.11 11.36 -4.14
C VAL A 91 0.62 12.66 -3.82
N PRO A 92 0.36 13.30 -2.67
CA PRO A 92 1.13 14.46 -2.22
C PRO A 92 2.61 14.12 -1.98
N PHE A 93 3.51 15.08 -2.15
CA PHE A 93 4.94 14.90 -1.86
C PHE A 93 5.23 14.46 -0.42
N SER A 94 4.40 14.87 0.55
CA SER A 94 4.55 14.44 1.94
C SER A 94 4.37 12.92 2.10
N GLU A 95 3.56 12.27 1.27
CA GLU A 95 3.45 10.80 1.25
C GLU A 95 4.76 10.18 0.72
N GLY A 96 5.30 10.73 -0.37
CA GLY A 96 6.58 10.28 -0.95
C GLY A 96 7.78 10.47 -0.01
N ILE A 97 7.87 11.58 0.73
CA ILE A 97 8.89 11.79 1.77
C ILE A 97 8.78 10.71 2.83
N MET A 98 7.57 10.42 3.30
CA MET A 98 7.36 9.39 4.31
C MET A 98 7.71 8.01 3.79
N ASP A 99 7.44 7.70 2.53
CA ASP A 99 7.86 6.44 1.92
C ASP A 99 9.38 6.33 1.81
N ALA A 100 10.07 7.41 1.43
CA ALA A 100 11.53 7.45 1.40
C ALA A 100 12.16 7.24 2.79
N VAL A 101 11.64 7.92 3.81
CA VAL A 101 12.11 7.80 5.20
C VAL A 101 11.87 6.39 5.76
N ASN A 102 10.81 5.72 5.33
CA ASN A 102 10.40 4.43 5.85
C ASN A 102 10.85 3.23 5.00
N LEU A 103 11.66 3.46 3.96
CA LEU A 103 12.11 2.39 3.06
C LEU A 103 12.89 1.32 3.84
N ARG A 104 12.32 0.11 3.86
CA ARG A 104 12.91 -1.09 4.47
C ARG A 104 12.31 -2.32 3.80
N ARG A 105 13.02 -3.43 3.85
CA ARG A 105 12.64 -4.68 3.16
C ARG A 105 11.22 -5.13 3.53
N GLU A 106 10.86 -5.06 4.80
CA GLU A 106 9.56 -5.52 5.32
C GLU A 106 8.39 -4.70 4.77
N ARG A 107 8.62 -3.46 4.30
CA ARG A 107 7.58 -2.64 3.64
C ARG A 107 7.47 -2.91 2.14
N LEU A 108 8.45 -3.58 1.55
CA LEU A 108 8.43 -3.96 0.14
C LEU A 108 7.69 -5.27 -0.08
N GLU A 109 7.74 -6.15 0.91
CA GLU A 109 7.02 -7.44 0.92
C GLU A 109 5.50 -7.23 0.99
N VAL A 110 4.76 -8.16 0.37
CA VAL A 110 3.31 -8.13 0.33
C VAL A 110 2.81 -9.55 0.59
N VAL A 111 1.93 -9.70 1.58
CA VAL A 111 1.29 -11.00 1.89
C VAL A 111 0.56 -11.54 0.66
N SER A 112 0.40 -12.87 0.60
CA SER A 112 -0.33 -13.49 -0.53
C SER A 112 -1.78 -13.01 -0.59
N ARG A 113 -2.39 -13.00 -1.79
CA ARG A 113 -3.82 -12.69 -1.95
C ARG A 113 -4.71 -13.54 -1.05
N GLU A 114 -4.40 -14.84 -0.91
CA GLU A 114 -5.20 -15.74 -0.07
C GLU A 114 -5.13 -15.37 1.41
N GLU A 115 -3.93 -15.06 1.89
CA GLU A 115 -3.70 -14.62 3.26
C GLU A 115 -4.33 -13.24 3.52
N ASP A 116 -4.12 -12.28 2.62
CA ASP A 116 -4.76 -10.95 2.68
C ASP A 116 -6.29 -11.08 2.78
N LEU A 117 -6.91 -11.88 1.89
CA LEU A 117 -8.36 -12.10 1.92
C LEU A 117 -8.82 -12.82 3.18
N ALA A 118 -8.04 -13.75 3.73
CA ALA A 118 -8.33 -14.42 4.99
C ALA A 118 -8.28 -13.43 6.17
N GLN A 119 -7.24 -12.60 6.24
CA GLN A 119 -7.13 -11.53 7.24
C GLN A 119 -8.28 -10.54 7.11
N PHE A 120 -8.54 -10.06 5.89
CA PHE A 120 -9.62 -9.12 5.59
C PHE A 120 -11.00 -9.65 6.00
N ARG A 121 -11.27 -10.95 5.81
CA ARG A 121 -12.53 -11.58 6.29
C ARG A 121 -12.69 -11.46 7.80
N GLY A 122 -11.61 -11.61 8.56
CA GLY A 122 -11.60 -11.47 10.03
C GLY A 122 -11.76 -10.03 10.53
N LEU A 123 -11.51 -9.02 9.69
CA LEU A 123 -11.66 -7.62 10.09
C LEU A 123 -13.14 -7.23 10.26
N ARG A 124 -13.40 -6.31 11.18
CA ARG A 124 -14.71 -5.67 11.28
C ARG A 124 -14.79 -4.53 10.27
N LYS A 125 -15.92 -4.41 9.57
CA LYS A 125 -16.13 -3.35 8.59
C LYS A 125 -17.15 -2.34 9.11
N VAL A 126 -16.73 -1.08 9.19
CA VAL A 126 -17.51 0.03 9.75
C VAL A 126 -17.67 1.11 8.68
N HIS A 127 -18.87 1.68 8.60
CA HIS A 127 -19.13 2.86 7.78
C HIS A 127 -19.14 4.11 8.64
N SER A 128 -18.30 5.09 8.30
CA SER A 128 -18.21 6.37 9.00
C SER A 128 -17.93 7.49 8.02
N ASN A 129 -18.65 8.62 8.15
CA ASN A 129 -18.43 9.82 7.34
C ASN A 129 -18.37 9.56 5.82
N GLY A 130 -19.20 8.64 5.32
CA GLY A 130 -19.25 8.29 3.89
C GLY A 130 -18.15 7.32 3.42
N GLU A 131 -17.30 6.82 4.32
CA GLU A 131 -16.21 5.90 3.99
C GLU A 131 -16.38 4.55 4.70
N TRP A 132 -16.03 3.48 3.98
CA TRP A 132 -15.88 2.15 4.55
C TRP A 132 -14.47 1.97 5.10
N LYS A 133 -14.37 1.46 6.34
CA LYS A 133 -13.11 1.16 7.01
C LYS A 133 -13.12 -0.27 7.52
N ALA A 134 -12.03 -1.00 7.32
CA ALA A 134 -11.79 -2.30 7.94
C ALA A 134 -10.87 -2.09 9.15
N ILE A 135 -11.30 -2.53 10.34
CA ILE A 135 -10.56 -2.36 11.60
C ILE A 135 -10.29 -3.73 12.22
N ASN A 136 -9.09 -3.88 12.77
CA ASN A 136 -8.74 -4.97 13.66
C ASN A 136 -8.96 -4.48 15.10
N GLY A 137 -9.59 -5.28 15.98
CA GLY A 137 -9.92 -4.90 17.35
C GLY A 137 -8.76 -4.39 18.20
N ASN A 138 -7.51 -4.62 17.77
CA ASN A 138 -6.28 -4.23 18.48
C ASN A 138 -5.34 -3.25 17.73
N HIS A 139 -5.68 -2.78 16.52
CA HIS A 139 -4.81 -1.83 15.78
C HIS A 139 -5.54 -0.53 15.45
N ILE A 140 -5.08 0.56 16.06
CA ILE A 140 -5.39 1.93 15.66
C ILE A 140 -4.71 2.14 14.30
N ALA A 141 -5.41 1.88 13.20
CA ALA A 141 -5.00 2.38 11.90
C ALA A 141 -5.02 3.91 11.95
N ILE A 142 -3.87 4.53 11.64
CA ILE A 142 -3.57 5.97 11.49
C ILE A 142 -4.75 6.89 11.87
N VAL A 143 -4.61 7.54 13.03
CA VAL A 143 -5.60 8.41 13.66
C VAL A 143 -6.06 9.52 12.69
N LYS A 144 -7.16 9.30 11.99
CA LYS A 144 -8.18 10.35 11.81
C LYS A 144 -9.22 10.09 12.89
N PRO A 145 -9.39 10.97 13.89
CA PRO A 145 -10.35 10.75 14.96
C PRO A 145 -11.74 10.53 14.35
N LEU A 146 -12.36 9.40 14.69
CA LEU A 146 -13.74 9.08 14.32
C LEU A 146 -14.65 9.80 15.32
N THR A 147 -15.33 10.85 14.89
CA THR A 147 -16.43 11.43 15.67
C THR A 147 -17.67 10.58 15.42
N ALA A 148 -17.98 9.64 16.33
CA ALA A 148 -19.19 8.85 16.25
C ALA A 148 -20.41 9.67 16.70
N ALA A 149 -21.51 9.64 15.94
CA ALA A 149 -22.78 10.29 16.31
C ALA A 149 -23.62 9.46 17.31
N GLY A 150 -23.14 8.29 17.72
CA GLY A 150 -23.79 7.38 18.67
C GLY A 150 -22.86 6.23 19.11
N PRO A 151 -23.26 5.43 20.13
CA PRO A 151 -22.43 4.35 20.65
C PRO A 151 -22.31 3.20 19.64
N VAL A 152 -21.07 2.83 19.34
CA VAL A 152 -20.76 1.63 18.54
C VAL A 152 -20.64 0.45 19.48
N ASN A 153 -21.49 -0.58 19.33
CA ASN A 153 -21.37 -1.78 20.16
C ASN A 153 -20.25 -2.69 19.61
N PRO A 154 -19.17 -2.93 20.38
CA PRO A 154 -18.04 -3.74 19.93
C PRO A 154 -18.36 -5.22 19.70
N THR A 155 -19.42 -5.74 20.31
CA THR A 155 -19.72 -7.19 20.32
C THR A 155 -20.69 -7.64 19.23
N LEU A 156 -21.25 -6.72 18.44
CA LEU A 156 -22.21 -7.06 17.38
C LEU A 156 -21.51 -7.42 16.06
N PRO A 157 -21.81 -8.59 15.46
CA PRO A 157 -21.29 -8.95 14.14
C PRO A 157 -21.97 -8.15 13.02
N GLY A 158 -21.32 -8.06 11.85
CA GLY A 158 -21.87 -7.42 10.65
C GLY A 158 -21.54 -5.94 10.47
N TRP A 159 -22.06 -5.36 9.37
CA TRP A 159 -21.85 -3.97 9.00
C TRP A 159 -22.62 -3.02 9.93
N GLN A 160 -21.93 -2.01 10.48
CA GLN A 160 -22.54 -1.00 11.34
C GLN A 160 -22.30 0.41 10.79
N ARG A 161 -23.36 1.22 10.84
CA ARG A 161 -23.39 2.63 10.45
C ARG A 161 -23.27 3.49 11.70
N ILE A 162 -22.34 4.44 11.71
CA ILE A 162 -22.11 5.34 12.85
C ILE A 162 -22.58 6.78 12.58
N ASP A 163 -23.22 6.98 11.43
CA ASP A 163 -23.73 8.25 10.89
C ASP A 163 -25.25 8.42 11.09
N GLN A 164 -25.95 7.41 11.58
CA GLN A 164 -27.37 7.51 11.94
C GLN A 164 -27.50 7.44 13.45
N GLY A 165 -27.98 8.52 14.07
CA GLY A 165 -28.35 8.54 15.49
C GLY A 165 -29.36 7.43 15.81
N PRO A 166 -29.56 7.08 17.10
CA PRO A 166 -30.50 6.05 17.47
C PRO A 166 -31.83 6.34 16.79
N ARG A 167 -32.30 5.41 15.94
CA ARG A 167 -33.70 5.44 15.52
C ARG A 167 -34.48 5.40 16.82
N GLU A 168 -35.12 6.52 17.15
CA GLU A 168 -36.19 6.51 18.14
C GLU A 168 -37.07 5.32 17.78
N ALA A 169 -37.22 4.41 18.74
CA ALA A 169 -38.31 3.48 18.74
C ALA A 169 -39.60 4.31 18.71
N ALA A 170 -40.05 4.65 17.51
CA ALA A 170 -41.34 5.27 17.27
C ALA A 170 -42.40 4.19 17.52
N ARG A 171 -42.85 4.19 18.78
CA ARG A 171 -44.23 3.94 19.25
C ARG A 171 -45.20 3.41 18.19
N GLY A 172 -45.80 2.25 18.46
CA GLY A 172 -46.94 1.68 17.76
C GLY A 172 -47.03 0.19 17.98
#